data_AF-A0A932RJW2-F1
#
_entry.id   AF-A0A932RJW2-F1
#
_cell.length_a   1.000
_cell.length_b   1.000
_cell.length_c   1.000
_cell.angle_alpha   90.00
_cell.angle_beta   90.00
_cell.angle_gamma   90.00
#
_symmetry.space_group_name_H-M   'P 1'
#
loop_
_entity.id
_entity.type
_entity.pdbx_description
1 polymer ?
#
loop_
_entity_poly.entity_id
_entity_poly.type
_entity_poly.pdbx_seq_one_letter_code
_entity_poly.pdbx_strand_id
1 'polypeptide(L)'
;MPQPLQGSNKGRPAGEPSETTPYPIFEFHSGFWMNLHHALYEQARIREQRPTARPDQQNSSAETAMKTRVETTDGLPAEEERAWNEAVEYYATALARRDLLFEGEMVDIKNRLAELETCGDLSGRSEYRCAAGLRPELVTALERAAPVYRARWWKEHDRINRAWIAATEPLLREFGAKLAEQLATVYHGEWPNGKIRVDVCHYAGLVGGYTSLDPLHITISGADERNQGAAALGVLFSEGSHGLANGVRDALVREYRQRGKPIPRDLWHAILFYTTGEFVKRALSGKENAGGRKRGEATAADRYALSTRGWQNFQPVLDRQWKPYLEAVTRGRAGPDDFDRALAQVVATL
;
A
#
# COMPACT_ATOMS: atom_id res chain seq x y z
N MET A 1 69.87 28.90 16.00
CA MET A 1 68.51 28.88 15.42
C MET A 1 68.57 28.17 14.06
N PRO A 2 68.37 26.85 13.99
CA PRO A 2 68.33 26.10 12.74
C PRO A 2 66.89 25.72 12.30
N GLN A 3 66.83 25.38 11.02
CA GLN A 3 65.72 25.15 10.08
C GLN A 3 64.66 24.07 10.40
N PRO A 4 63.55 24.04 9.62
CA PRO A 4 62.38 23.18 9.82
C PRO A 4 62.53 21.78 9.19
N LEU A 5 61.88 20.78 9.79
CA LEU A 5 61.78 19.43 9.25
C LEU A 5 60.59 19.32 8.26
N GLN A 6 60.93 18.95 7.03
CA GLN A 6 60.01 18.44 6.03
C GLN A 6 59.49 17.05 6.43
N GLY A 7 58.18 16.84 6.27
CA GLY A 7 57.54 15.54 6.28
C GLY A 7 56.54 15.46 5.13
N SER A 8 57.00 15.04 3.96
CA SER A 8 56.15 14.60 2.85
C SER A 8 55.61 13.21 3.14
N ASN A 9 54.29 12.98 3.04
CA ASN A 9 53.82 11.74 2.44
C ASN A 9 52.36 11.80 1.95
N LYS A 10 52.27 11.70 0.62
CA LYS A 10 51.36 10.88 -0.19
C LYS A 10 49.85 11.15 -0.16
N GLY A 11 49.38 11.50 -1.36
CA GLY A 11 48.00 11.72 -1.71
C GLY A 11 47.10 10.52 -1.39
N ARG A 12 45.90 10.87 -0.96
CA ARG A 12 44.79 9.96 -0.75
C ARG A 12 44.24 9.59 -2.14
N PRO A 13 44.10 8.30 -2.48
CA PRO A 13 43.54 7.91 -3.77
C PRO A 13 42.07 8.33 -3.85
N ALA A 14 41.65 8.56 -5.10
CA ALA A 14 40.31 8.94 -5.51
C ALA A 14 39.26 7.89 -5.09
N GLY A 15 38.02 8.39 -4.99
CA GLY A 15 36.84 7.72 -4.47
C GLY A 15 36.72 6.23 -4.76
N GLU A 16 36.56 5.47 -3.68
CA GLU A 16 35.82 4.22 -3.73
C GLU A 16 34.36 4.54 -4.07
N PRO A 17 33.71 3.74 -4.93
CA PRO A 17 32.28 3.89 -5.14
C PRO A 17 31.60 3.63 -3.80
N SER A 18 30.79 4.57 -3.33
CA SER A 18 29.90 4.30 -2.21
C SER A 18 29.02 3.12 -2.63
N GLU A 19 29.28 1.95 -2.06
CA GLU A 19 28.31 0.86 -2.05
C GLU A 19 27.10 1.37 -1.28
N THR A 20 26.17 2.03 -1.98
CA THR A 20 24.84 2.31 -1.47
C THR A 20 24.15 0.97 -1.31
N THR A 21 24.37 0.32 -0.17
CA THR A 21 23.52 -0.78 0.26
C THR A 21 22.10 -0.22 0.25
N PRO A 22 21.17 -0.73 -0.59
CA PRO A 22 19.83 -0.18 -0.63
C PRO A 22 19.18 -0.56 0.70
N TYR A 23 19.04 0.42 1.59
CA TYR A 23 18.32 0.26 2.84
C TYR A 23 16.94 -0.34 2.55
N PRO A 24 16.42 -1.27 3.37
CA PRO A 24 15.05 -1.73 3.20
C PRO A 24 14.12 -0.54 3.43
N ILE A 25 13.53 -0.02 2.35
CA ILE A 25 12.57 1.08 2.36
C ILE A 25 11.21 0.68 2.95
N PHE A 26 10.94 -0.63 3.02
CA PHE A 26 9.74 -1.22 3.60
C PHE A 26 10.13 -2.26 4.66
N GLU A 27 9.30 -2.39 5.70
CA GLU A 27 9.38 -3.43 6.72
C GLU A 27 8.10 -4.27 6.68
N PHE A 28 8.23 -5.54 6.30
CA PHE A 28 7.08 -6.41 6.10
C PHE A 28 6.72 -7.21 7.35
N HIS A 29 5.42 -7.24 7.63
CA HIS A 29 4.84 -8.00 8.74
C HIS A 29 3.70 -8.88 8.24
N SER A 30 3.51 -10.02 8.90
CA SER A 30 2.31 -10.85 8.81
C SER A 30 1.86 -11.10 10.25
N GLY A 31 1.15 -10.12 10.80
CA GLY A 31 0.70 -10.12 12.20
C GLY A 31 -0.62 -10.85 12.38
N PHE A 32 -0.73 -11.66 13.44
CA PHE A 32 -1.94 -12.45 13.74
C PHE A 32 -3.17 -11.56 13.95
N TRP A 33 -3.07 -10.56 14.83
CA TRP A 33 -4.19 -9.69 15.18
C TRP A 33 -4.66 -8.81 14.02
N MET A 34 -3.72 -8.33 13.22
CA MET A 34 -4.00 -7.58 12.00
C MET A 34 -4.79 -8.42 10.99
N ASN A 35 -4.37 -9.66 10.76
CA ASN A 35 -5.06 -10.57 9.86
C ASN A 35 -6.44 -10.98 10.41
N LEU A 36 -6.57 -11.26 11.71
CA LEU A 36 -7.86 -11.56 12.35
C LEU A 36 -8.84 -10.38 12.22
N HIS A 37 -8.38 -9.16 12.48
CA HIS A 37 -9.20 -7.96 12.35
C HIS A 37 -9.74 -7.80 10.93
N HIS A 38 -8.88 -8.00 9.92
CA HIS A 38 -9.28 -7.90 8.52
C HIS A 38 -10.20 -9.04 8.07
N ALA A 39 -9.98 -10.27 8.57
CA ALA A 39 -10.85 -11.41 8.29
C ALA A 39 -12.27 -11.17 8.83
N LEU A 40 -12.41 -10.76 10.09
CA LEU A 40 -13.71 -10.44 10.69
C LEU A 40 -14.39 -9.26 9.98
N TYR A 41 -13.62 -8.23 9.60
CA TYR A 41 -14.13 -7.10 8.83
C TYR A 41 -14.65 -7.54 7.45
N GLU A 42 -13.91 -8.38 6.72
CA GLU A 42 -14.34 -8.92 5.42
C GLU A 42 -15.63 -9.73 5.56
N GLN A 43 -15.71 -10.65 6.53
CA GLN A 43 -16.91 -11.45 6.78
C GLN A 43 -18.14 -10.59 7.10
N ALA A 44 -17.95 -9.55 7.92
CA ALA A 44 -19.01 -8.61 8.27
C ALA A 44 -19.50 -7.82 7.04
N ARG A 45 -18.59 -7.37 6.17
CA ARG A 45 -18.94 -6.68 4.91
C ARG A 45 -19.70 -7.59 3.95
N ILE A 46 -19.28 -8.86 3.82
CA ILE A 46 -19.99 -9.87 3.01
C ILE A 46 -21.41 -10.05 3.53
N ARG A 47 -21.56 -10.14 4.86
CA ARG A 47 -22.86 -10.33 5.50
C ARG A 47 -23.80 -9.14 5.30
N GLU A 48 -23.31 -7.90 5.41
CA GLU A 48 -24.12 -6.70 5.12
C GLU A 48 -24.55 -6.61 3.65
N GLN A 49 -23.73 -7.11 2.72
CA GLN A 49 -24.01 -7.08 1.28
C GLN A 49 -24.91 -8.22 0.81
N ARG A 50 -25.15 -9.27 1.63
CA ARG A 50 -26.12 -10.32 1.29
C ARG A 50 -27.53 -9.70 1.33
N PRO A 51 -28.24 -9.63 0.18
CA PRO A 51 -29.64 -9.24 0.20
C PRO A 51 -30.41 -10.27 1.03
N THR A 52 -31.27 -9.82 1.95
CA THR A 52 -32.37 -10.67 2.42
C THR A 52 -33.12 -11.14 1.18
N ALA A 53 -33.06 -12.45 0.91
CA ALA A 53 -33.45 -13.10 -0.34
C ALA A 53 -34.57 -12.39 -1.13
N ARG A 54 -34.20 -11.79 -2.27
CA ARG A 54 -35.09 -11.65 -3.43
C ARG A 54 -34.31 -12.04 -4.69
N PRO A 55 -34.77 -13.07 -5.44
CA PRO A 55 -34.11 -13.52 -6.65
C PRO A 55 -34.61 -12.66 -7.80
N ASP A 56 -34.04 -11.48 -7.99
CA ASP A 56 -34.01 -10.79 -9.29
C ASP A 56 -33.33 -9.44 -9.12
N GLN A 57 -32.02 -9.41 -9.40
CA GLN A 57 -31.29 -8.30 -10.03
C GLN A 57 -29.80 -8.67 -10.07
N GLN A 58 -29.44 -9.52 -11.02
CA GLN A 58 -28.08 -9.60 -11.53
C GLN A 58 -27.80 -8.31 -12.30
N ASN A 59 -27.09 -7.37 -11.67
CA ASN A 59 -26.24 -6.39 -12.33
C ASN A 59 -25.53 -5.52 -11.27
N SER A 60 -24.25 -5.78 -11.02
CA SER A 60 -23.20 -4.77 -11.22
C SER A 60 -21.83 -5.33 -10.85
N SER A 61 -20.82 -4.77 -11.51
CA SER A 61 -19.37 -4.97 -11.50
C SER A 61 -18.62 -5.17 -10.16
N ALA A 62 -19.31 -5.39 -9.04
CA ALA A 62 -18.70 -5.78 -7.76
C ALA A 62 -18.47 -7.29 -7.63
N GLU A 63 -19.20 -8.12 -8.38
CA GLU A 63 -19.07 -9.60 -8.32
C GLU A 63 -17.70 -10.12 -8.78
N THR A 64 -16.97 -9.39 -9.62
CA THR A 64 -15.67 -9.85 -10.14
C THR A 64 -14.52 -9.55 -9.17
N ALA A 65 -14.71 -8.71 -8.15
CA ALA A 65 -13.66 -8.29 -7.22
C ALA A 65 -13.55 -9.15 -5.96
N MET A 66 -14.54 -10.00 -5.65
CA MET A 66 -14.54 -10.88 -4.47
C MET A 66 -14.67 -12.34 -4.88
N LYS A 67 -13.60 -12.87 -5.49
CA LYS A 67 -13.29 -14.30 -5.39
C LYS A 67 -12.39 -14.60 -4.18
N THR A 68 -12.45 -13.78 -3.12
CA THR A 68 -11.88 -14.22 -1.85
C THR A 68 -12.71 -15.39 -1.36
N ARG A 69 -12.06 -16.51 -1.05
CA ARG A 69 -12.69 -17.69 -0.45
C ARG A 69 -13.30 -17.24 0.88
N VAL A 70 -14.62 -17.09 0.93
CA VAL A 70 -15.35 -16.78 2.16
C VAL A 70 -14.97 -17.84 3.19
N GLU A 71 -14.44 -17.41 4.33
CA GLU A 71 -14.23 -18.29 5.48
C GLU A 71 -15.58 -18.91 5.88
N THR A 72 -15.78 -20.18 5.57
CA THR A 72 -17.02 -20.89 5.89
C THR A 72 -16.95 -21.44 7.31
N THR A 73 -18.01 -21.25 8.09
CA THR A 73 -18.18 -21.89 9.39
C THR A 73 -18.63 -23.36 9.27
N ASP A 74 -18.86 -23.85 8.05
CA ASP A 74 -19.27 -25.22 7.79
C ASP A 74 -18.31 -26.24 8.44
N GLY A 75 -18.88 -27.12 9.26
CA GLY A 75 -18.13 -28.16 9.97
C GLY A 75 -17.31 -27.67 11.17
N LEU A 76 -17.54 -26.44 11.66
CA LEU A 76 -17.06 -26.03 12.97
C LEU A 76 -17.90 -26.68 14.09
N PRO A 77 -17.28 -27.02 15.24
CA PRO A 77 -18.02 -27.29 16.47
C PRO A 77 -18.93 -26.11 16.84
N ALA A 78 -20.09 -26.39 17.44
CA ALA A 78 -21.10 -25.38 17.74
C ALA A 78 -20.59 -24.21 18.62
N GLU A 79 -19.62 -24.47 19.51
CA GLU A 79 -19.00 -23.42 20.33
C GLU A 79 -18.07 -22.51 19.50
N GLU A 80 -17.27 -23.09 18.60
CA GLU A 80 -16.39 -22.33 17.70
C GLU A 80 -17.21 -21.50 16.70
N GLU A 81 -18.26 -22.09 16.14
CA GLU A 81 -19.18 -21.38 15.25
C GLU A 81 -19.85 -20.20 15.96
N ARG A 82 -20.32 -20.40 17.20
CA ARG A 82 -20.91 -19.32 18.00
C ARG A 82 -19.91 -18.21 18.27
N ALA A 83 -18.71 -18.55 18.73
CA ALA A 83 -17.68 -17.56 19.04
C ALA A 83 -17.29 -16.71 17.81
N TRP A 84 -17.17 -17.37 16.64
CA TRP A 84 -16.90 -16.68 15.38
C TRP A 84 -18.05 -15.75 14.97
N ASN A 85 -19.28 -16.28 14.96
CA ASN A 85 -20.45 -15.52 14.52
C ASN A 85 -20.76 -14.31 15.43
N GLU A 86 -20.54 -14.43 16.74
CA GLU A 86 -20.65 -13.30 17.68
C GLU A 86 -19.64 -12.18 17.35
N ALA A 87 -18.40 -12.54 17.02
CA ALA A 87 -17.40 -11.55 16.62
C ALA A 87 -17.75 -10.90 15.27
N VAL A 88 -18.21 -11.67 14.29
CA VAL A 88 -18.67 -11.14 13.00
C VAL A 88 -19.88 -10.21 13.18
N GLU A 89 -20.81 -10.52 14.09
CA GLU A 89 -21.94 -9.65 14.43
C GLU A 89 -21.48 -8.32 15.02
N TYR A 90 -20.52 -8.35 15.95
CA TYR A 90 -19.93 -7.13 16.50
C TYR A 90 -19.33 -6.26 15.38
N TYR A 91 -18.58 -6.86 14.46
CA TYR A 91 -18.01 -6.13 13.32
C TYR A 91 -19.10 -5.58 12.40
N ALA A 92 -20.13 -6.36 12.07
CA ALA A 92 -21.22 -5.93 11.20
C ALA A 92 -21.96 -4.71 11.77
N THR A 93 -22.21 -4.70 13.08
CA THR A 93 -22.96 -3.63 13.75
C THR A 93 -22.10 -2.40 14.05
N ALA A 94 -20.83 -2.58 14.43
CA ALA A 94 -20.00 -1.49 14.95
C ALA A 94 -18.99 -0.94 13.94
N LEU A 95 -18.49 -1.76 13.00
CA LEU A 95 -17.29 -1.45 12.21
C LEU A 95 -17.45 -1.60 10.69
N ALA A 96 -18.34 -2.46 10.18
CA ALA A 96 -18.40 -2.79 8.75
C ALA A 96 -18.78 -1.62 7.84
N ARG A 97 -19.45 -0.60 8.36
CA ARG A 97 -19.77 0.62 7.59
C ARG A 97 -18.68 1.67 7.64
N ARG A 98 -17.64 1.44 8.44
CA ARG A 98 -16.58 2.40 8.67
C ARG A 98 -15.51 2.30 7.61
N ASP A 99 -14.94 3.44 7.25
CA ASP A 99 -13.83 3.46 6.31
C ASP A 99 -12.52 3.08 7.01
N LEU A 100 -11.89 1.98 6.58
CA LEU A 100 -10.62 1.46 7.12
C LEU A 100 -9.46 2.48 7.06
N LEU A 101 -9.54 3.43 6.12
CA LEU A 101 -8.48 4.37 5.78
C LEU A 101 -8.71 5.75 6.41
N PHE A 102 -9.93 6.28 6.39
CA PHE A 102 -10.21 7.67 6.76
C PHE A 102 -10.85 7.86 8.13
N GLU A 103 -11.41 6.82 8.74
CA GLU A 103 -11.93 6.95 10.10
C GLU A 103 -10.81 6.75 11.12
N GLY A 104 -10.56 7.79 11.93
CA GLY A 104 -9.49 7.79 12.92
C GLY A 104 -9.50 6.57 13.84
N GLU A 105 -10.69 6.12 14.25
CA GLU A 105 -10.82 4.92 15.08
C GLU A 105 -10.31 3.65 14.38
N MET A 106 -10.56 3.47 13.08
CA MET A 106 -10.07 2.30 12.33
C MET A 106 -8.54 2.35 12.19
N VAL A 107 -7.99 3.55 11.99
CA VAL A 107 -6.54 3.77 11.96
C VAL A 107 -5.90 3.42 13.31
N ASP A 108 -6.48 3.88 14.42
CA ASP A 108 -6.01 3.60 15.78
C ASP A 108 -6.06 2.10 16.10
N ILE A 109 -7.18 1.43 15.79
CA ILE A 109 -7.32 -0.02 15.97
C ILE A 109 -6.21 -0.74 15.19
N LYS A 110 -6.06 -0.44 13.90
CA LYS A 110 -5.08 -1.08 13.02
C LYS A 110 -3.66 -0.93 13.57
N ASN A 111 -3.24 0.30 13.86
CA ASN A 111 -1.90 0.58 14.36
C ASN A 111 -1.64 -0.14 15.68
N ARG A 112 -2.63 -0.13 16.59
CA ARG A 112 -2.49 -0.82 17.87
C ARG A 112 -2.39 -2.33 17.73
N LEU A 113 -3.18 -2.95 16.85
CA LEU A 113 -3.10 -4.40 16.60
C LEU A 113 -1.79 -4.81 15.93
N ALA A 114 -1.24 -3.93 15.09
CA ALA A 114 0.05 -4.12 14.44
C ALA A 114 1.21 -4.10 15.46
N GLU A 115 1.21 -3.17 16.42
CA GLU A 115 2.19 -3.12 17.52
C GLU A 115 2.16 -4.38 18.41
N LEU A 116 0.98 -4.99 18.56
CA LEU A 116 0.74 -6.13 19.44
C LEU A 116 0.89 -7.47 18.73
N GLU A 117 1.49 -7.51 17.54
CA GLU A 117 1.57 -8.72 16.70
C GLU A 117 2.20 -9.95 17.38
N THR A 118 3.03 -9.74 18.42
CA THR A 118 3.69 -10.81 19.19
C THR A 118 2.92 -11.21 20.46
N CYS A 119 1.87 -10.48 20.83
CA CYS A 119 1.10 -10.72 22.03
C CYS A 119 0.13 -11.91 21.88
N GLY A 120 0.04 -12.74 22.93
CA GLY A 120 -0.89 -13.88 22.97
C GLY A 120 -2.35 -13.51 23.23
N ASP A 121 -2.57 -12.33 23.81
CA ASP A 121 -3.88 -11.74 24.13
C ASP A 121 -3.82 -10.21 24.01
N LEU A 122 -4.97 -9.54 24.03
CA LEU A 122 -5.12 -8.10 23.89
C LEU A 122 -5.66 -7.41 25.16
N SER A 123 -6.10 -8.21 26.13
CA SER A 123 -6.60 -7.75 27.42
C SER A 123 -5.48 -7.48 28.43
N GLY A 124 -4.26 -7.92 28.14
CA GLY A 124 -3.12 -7.85 29.04
C GLY A 124 -3.17 -8.90 30.15
N ARG A 125 -3.95 -9.97 29.97
CA ARG A 125 -4.10 -11.05 30.96
C ARG A 125 -2.81 -11.86 31.11
N SER A 126 -2.13 -12.15 30.00
CA SER A 126 -0.86 -12.89 30.04
C SER A 126 0.31 -11.96 30.37
N GLU A 127 0.34 -10.77 29.75
CA GLU A 127 1.39 -9.78 29.95
C GLU A 127 0.80 -8.37 29.93
N TYR A 128 1.11 -7.55 30.94
CA TYR A 128 0.58 -6.18 31.05
C TYR A 128 0.85 -5.32 29.78
N ARG A 129 2.03 -5.46 29.16
CA ARG A 129 2.38 -4.73 27.93
C ARG A 129 1.48 -5.05 26.74
N CYS A 130 0.77 -6.18 26.79
CA CYS A 130 -0.18 -6.62 25.78
C CYS A 130 -1.60 -6.05 25.98
N ALA A 131 -1.84 -5.27 27.03
CA ALA A 131 -3.10 -4.55 27.19
C ALA A 131 -3.27 -3.55 26.04
N ALA A 132 -4.25 -3.80 25.16
CA ALA A 132 -4.40 -3.05 23.92
C ALA A 132 -4.90 -1.62 24.15
N GLY A 133 -5.64 -1.35 25.24
CA GLY A 133 -6.26 -0.04 25.45
C GLY A 133 -7.37 0.29 24.43
N LEU A 134 -7.79 -0.70 23.62
CA LEU A 134 -8.93 -0.59 22.71
C LEU A 134 -10.24 -0.79 23.47
N ARG A 135 -11.37 -0.51 22.80
CA ARG A 135 -12.71 -0.72 23.37
C ARG A 135 -12.85 -2.16 23.91
N PRO A 136 -13.34 -2.37 25.15
CA PRO A 136 -13.45 -3.70 25.75
C PRO A 136 -14.26 -4.70 24.92
N GLU A 137 -15.30 -4.24 24.22
CA GLU A 137 -16.14 -5.06 23.36
C GLU A 137 -15.36 -5.56 22.13
N LEU A 138 -14.51 -4.72 21.54
CA LEU A 138 -13.63 -5.11 20.44
C LEU A 138 -12.58 -6.13 20.91
N VAL A 139 -11.94 -5.88 22.06
CA VAL A 139 -10.98 -6.83 22.64
C VAL A 139 -11.64 -8.18 22.89
N THR A 140 -12.86 -8.17 23.45
CA THR A 140 -13.63 -9.39 23.70
C THR A 140 -13.97 -10.12 22.40
N ALA A 141 -14.42 -9.42 21.36
CA ALA A 141 -14.74 -10.01 20.06
C ALA A 141 -13.51 -10.65 19.42
N LEU A 142 -12.37 -9.94 19.40
CA LEU A 142 -11.10 -10.45 18.85
C LEU A 142 -10.61 -11.67 19.62
N GLU A 143 -10.56 -11.61 20.96
CA GLU A 143 -10.06 -12.73 21.76
C GLU A 143 -10.96 -13.96 21.73
N ARG A 144 -12.29 -13.80 21.60
CA ARG A 144 -13.22 -14.93 21.41
C ARG A 144 -13.04 -15.62 20.06
N ALA A 145 -12.85 -14.84 19.00
CA ALA A 145 -12.63 -15.39 17.66
C ALA A 145 -11.21 -15.94 17.45
N ALA A 146 -10.23 -15.47 18.22
CA ALA A 146 -8.82 -15.82 18.01
C ALA A 146 -8.51 -17.33 18.02
N PRO A 147 -9.01 -18.16 18.94
CA PRO A 147 -8.78 -19.59 18.91
C PRO A 147 -9.31 -20.25 17.63
N VAL A 148 -10.50 -19.87 17.19
CA VAL A 148 -11.12 -20.38 15.95
C VAL A 148 -10.26 -19.99 14.75
N TYR A 149 -9.91 -18.71 14.65
CA TYR A 149 -9.08 -18.22 13.55
C TYR A 149 -7.72 -18.91 13.49
N ARG A 150 -7.08 -19.07 14.65
CA ARG A 150 -5.78 -19.75 14.78
C ARG A 150 -5.85 -21.20 14.31
N ALA A 151 -6.91 -21.91 14.67
CA ALA A 151 -7.08 -23.32 14.32
C ALA A 151 -7.45 -23.53 12.84
N ARG A 152 -8.18 -22.59 12.23
CA ARG A 152 -8.84 -22.82 10.93
C ARG A 152 -8.16 -22.14 9.75
N TRP A 153 -7.79 -20.87 9.89
CA TRP A 153 -7.39 -20.04 8.74
C TRP A 153 -5.99 -19.44 8.87
N TRP A 154 -5.54 -19.14 10.10
CA TRP A 154 -4.29 -18.41 10.31
C TRP A 154 -3.08 -19.04 9.61
N LYS A 155 -2.91 -20.37 9.73
CA LYS A 155 -1.77 -21.07 9.12
C LYS A 155 -1.69 -20.84 7.61
N GLU A 156 -2.83 -20.85 6.92
CA GLU A 156 -2.88 -20.66 5.47
C GLU A 156 -2.72 -19.19 5.10
N HIS A 157 -3.38 -18.29 5.82
CA HIS A 157 -3.27 -16.84 5.59
C HIS A 157 -1.83 -16.36 5.78
N ASP A 158 -1.18 -16.75 6.89
CA ASP A 158 0.22 -16.42 7.14
C ASP A 158 1.16 -17.04 6.10
N ARG A 159 0.89 -18.27 5.65
CA ARG A 159 1.66 -18.91 4.57
C ARG A 159 1.57 -18.12 3.26
N ILE A 160 0.37 -17.67 2.88
CA ILE A 160 0.14 -16.85 1.68
C ILE A 160 0.87 -15.51 1.82
N ASN A 161 0.71 -14.82 2.94
CA ASN A 161 1.37 -13.53 3.21
C ASN A 161 2.89 -13.65 3.14
N ARG A 162 3.47 -14.66 3.81
CA ARG A 162 4.93 -14.89 3.79
C ARG A 162 5.44 -15.28 2.41
N ALA A 163 4.68 -16.06 1.65
CA ALA A 163 5.03 -16.39 0.27
C ALA A 163 5.06 -15.13 -0.61
N TRP A 164 4.08 -14.24 -0.45
CA TRP A 164 4.06 -12.95 -1.13
C TRP A 164 5.25 -12.05 -0.75
N ILE A 165 5.58 -11.96 0.55
CA ILE A 165 6.75 -11.22 1.04
C ILE A 165 8.03 -11.77 0.39
N ALA A 166 8.24 -13.09 0.45
CA ALA A 166 9.42 -13.75 -0.11
C ALA A 166 9.55 -13.55 -1.63
N ALA A 167 8.43 -13.49 -2.35
CA ALA A 167 8.41 -13.22 -3.79
C ALA A 167 8.69 -11.74 -4.14
N THR A 168 8.30 -10.82 -3.26
CA THR A 168 8.39 -9.36 -3.48
C THR A 168 9.75 -8.78 -3.06
N GLU A 169 10.36 -9.33 -2.02
CA GLU A 169 11.66 -8.88 -1.51
C GLU A 169 12.77 -8.79 -2.57
N PRO A 170 12.98 -9.79 -3.46
CA PRO A 170 14.00 -9.69 -4.51
C PRO A 170 13.76 -8.51 -5.45
N LEU A 171 12.51 -8.20 -5.77
CA LEU A 171 12.14 -7.06 -6.61
C LEU A 171 12.48 -5.73 -5.91
N LEU A 172 12.24 -5.64 -4.60
CA LEU A 172 12.58 -4.46 -3.82
C LEU A 172 14.08 -4.28 -3.62
N ARG A 173 14.83 -5.37 -3.46
CA ARG A 173 16.30 -5.30 -3.44
C ARG A 173 16.86 -4.77 -4.76
N GLU A 174 16.24 -5.16 -5.88
CA GLU A 174 16.70 -4.77 -7.20
C GLU A 174 16.28 -3.36 -7.61
N PHE A 175 15.03 -2.98 -7.37
CA PHE A 175 14.45 -1.74 -7.90
C PHE A 175 14.14 -0.69 -6.82
N GLY A 176 14.14 -1.08 -5.55
CA GLY A 176 13.50 -0.31 -4.48
C GLY A 176 14.11 1.07 -4.28
N ALA A 177 15.42 1.13 -4.03
CA ALA A 177 16.11 2.41 -3.76
C ALA A 177 15.97 3.39 -4.92
N LYS A 178 16.13 2.93 -6.16
CA LYS A 178 16.01 3.77 -7.35
C LYS A 178 14.58 4.29 -7.54
N LEU A 179 13.56 3.44 -7.33
CA LEU A 179 12.17 3.87 -7.41
C LEU A 179 11.84 4.92 -6.35
N ALA A 180 12.29 4.71 -5.10
CA ALA A 180 12.12 5.66 -4.02
C ALA A 180 12.75 7.03 -4.34
N GLU A 181 14.01 7.03 -4.82
CA GLU A 181 14.73 8.24 -5.24
C GLU A 181 14.01 8.97 -6.38
N GLN A 182 13.58 8.25 -7.42
CA GLN A 182 12.88 8.82 -8.56
C GLN A 182 11.54 9.45 -8.17
N LEU A 183 10.77 8.78 -7.30
CA LEU A 183 9.48 9.29 -6.82
C LEU A 183 9.66 10.50 -5.90
N ALA A 184 10.63 10.47 -4.99
CA ALA A 184 10.99 11.61 -4.15
C ALA A 184 11.36 12.83 -5.02
N THR A 185 12.17 12.61 -6.07
CA THR A 185 12.56 13.66 -7.01
C THR A 185 11.36 14.23 -7.75
N VAL A 186 10.46 13.40 -8.29
CA VAL A 186 9.27 13.86 -9.03
C VAL A 186 8.29 14.63 -8.17
N TYR A 187 8.15 14.25 -6.89
CA TYR A 187 7.24 14.93 -5.98
C TYR A 187 7.87 16.10 -5.25
N HIS A 188 9.16 16.41 -5.52
CA HIS A 188 9.93 17.45 -4.84
C HIS A 188 9.85 17.28 -3.30
N GLY A 189 9.91 16.02 -2.84
CA GLY A 189 9.78 15.63 -1.45
C GLY A 189 10.87 14.64 -1.02
N GLU A 190 10.86 14.24 0.24
CA GLU A 190 11.83 13.29 0.80
C GLU A 190 11.17 11.96 1.09
N TRP A 191 11.72 10.86 0.54
CA TRP A 191 11.31 9.52 0.98
C TRP A 191 11.45 9.43 2.51
N PRO A 192 10.45 8.90 3.24
CA PRO A 192 10.52 8.82 4.70
C PRO A 192 11.85 8.23 5.18
N ASN A 193 12.49 8.89 6.14
CA ASN A 193 13.84 8.55 6.66
C ASN A 193 13.88 7.26 7.52
N GLY A 194 12.91 6.38 7.36
CA GLY A 194 12.79 5.10 8.06
C GLY A 194 12.10 4.05 7.20
N LYS A 195 12.01 2.82 7.70
CA LYS A 195 11.27 1.77 7.01
C LYS A 195 9.78 2.07 7.14
N ILE A 196 9.09 2.09 6.00
CA ILE A 196 7.63 2.17 6.02
C ILE A 196 7.11 0.80 6.43
N ARG A 197 6.35 0.73 7.52
CA ARG A 197 5.71 -0.52 7.96
C ARG A 197 4.67 -0.95 6.93
N VAL A 198 4.72 -2.23 6.56
CA VAL A 198 3.77 -2.89 5.65
C VAL A 198 3.22 -4.13 6.33
N ASP A 199 1.96 -4.08 6.74
CA ASP A 199 1.23 -5.27 7.20
C ASP A 199 0.59 -5.99 6.00
N VAL A 200 1.10 -7.19 5.71
CA VAL A 200 0.55 -8.09 4.70
C VAL A 200 -0.55 -8.91 5.35
N CYS A 201 -1.76 -8.76 4.83
CA CYS A 201 -2.95 -9.45 5.30
C CYS A 201 -3.52 -10.36 4.19
N HIS A 202 -4.36 -11.33 4.55
CA HIS A 202 -5.11 -12.07 3.53
C HIS A 202 -6.11 -11.14 2.80
N TYR A 203 -6.76 -10.24 3.56
CA TYR A 203 -7.66 -9.21 3.05
C TYR A 203 -7.15 -7.81 3.41
N ALA A 204 -7.25 -6.85 2.49
CA ALA A 204 -6.81 -5.47 2.69
C ALA A 204 -7.76 -4.46 1.98
N GLY A 205 -9.06 -4.64 2.16
CA GLY A 205 -10.08 -3.79 1.52
C GLY A 205 -10.39 -4.18 0.08
N LEU A 206 -11.37 -3.51 -0.52
CA LEU A 206 -11.92 -3.83 -1.85
C LEU A 206 -10.90 -3.71 -3.00
N VAL A 207 -9.88 -2.87 -2.82
CA VAL A 207 -8.87 -2.58 -3.84
C VAL A 207 -7.52 -3.25 -3.56
N GLY A 208 -7.46 -4.11 -2.53
CA GLY A 208 -6.29 -4.95 -2.24
C GLY A 208 -5.15 -4.25 -1.48
N GLY A 209 -5.26 -2.96 -1.16
CA GLY A 209 -4.29 -2.26 -0.32
C GLY A 209 -4.68 -0.82 -0.03
N TYR A 210 -4.15 -0.25 1.06
CA TYR A 210 -4.40 1.12 1.51
C TYR A 210 -3.31 1.60 2.49
N THR A 211 -3.25 2.92 2.75
CA THR A 211 -2.20 3.56 3.57
C THR A 211 -2.74 4.61 4.53
N SER A 212 -2.52 4.45 5.85
CA SER A 212 -2.69 5.57 6.80
C SER A 212 -1.46 6.49 6.76
N LEU A 213 -1.64 7.78 7.03
CA LEU A 213 -0.56 8.78 6.93
C LEU A 213 0.12 9.14 8.25
N ASP A 214 -0.54 8.90 9.39
CA ASP A 214 0.00 9.23 10.72
C ASP A 214 -0.25 8.08 11.71
N PRO A 215 0.74 7.20 11.95
CA PRO A 215 1.97 7.04 11.16
C PRO A 215 1.70 6.54 9.73
N LEU A 216 2.69 6.75 8.85
CA LEU A 216 2.70 6.17 7.51
C LEU A 216 2.78 4.64 7.61
N HIS A 217 1.67 3.96 7.29
CA HIS A 217 1.54 2.53 7.49
C HIS A 217 0.65 1.91 6.42
N ILE A 218 1.26 1.07 5.59
CA ILE A 218 0.64 0.38 4.46
C ILE A 218 0.03 -0.94 4.92
N THR A 219 -1.17 -1.25 4.45
CA THR A 219 -1.76 -2.58 4.53
C THR A 219 -2.03 -3.09 3.13
N ILE A 220 -1.60 -4.31 2.83
CA ILE A 220 -1.70 -4.89 1.48
C ILE A 220 -2.13 -6.35 1.55
N SER A 221 -2.95 -6.79 0.59
CA SER A 221 -3.36 -8.18 0.51
C SER A 221 -2.30 -9.02 -0.19
N GLY A 222 -1.79 -10.05 0.49
CA GLY A 222 -0.90 -11.06 -0.11
C GLY A 222 -1.65 -12.08 -0.99
N ALA A 223 -2.97 -12.20 -0.81
CA ALA A 223 -3.83 -13.13 -1.53
C ALA A 223 -4.45 -12.53 -2.80
N ASP A 224 -4.46 -11.21 -2.93
CA ASP A 224 -5.04 -10.52 -4.08
C ASP A 224 -4.16 -10.70 -5.32
N GLU A 225 -4.74 -11.27 -6.39
CA GLU A 225 -4.05 -11.49 -7.67
C GLU A 225 -3.51 -10.19 -8.29
N ARG A 226 -4.14 -9.05 -7.96
CA ARG A 226 -3.75 -7.72 -8.44
C ARG A 226 -2.45 -7.21 -7.81
N ASN A 227 -2.02 -7.82 -6.70
CA ASN A 227 -0.82 -7.44 -5.96
C ASN A 227 0.37 -8.37 -6.25
N GLN A 228 0.28 -9.29 -7.21
CA GLN A 228 1.32 -10.31 -7.43
C GLN A 228 2.44 -9.84 -8.37
N GLY A 229 3.64 -10.40 -8.18
CA GLY A 229 4.77 -10.19 -9.09
C GLY A 229 5.13 -8.70 -9.27
N ALA A 230 5.26 -8.25 -10.52
CA ALA A 230 5.59 -6.86 -10.84
C ALA A 230 4.57 -5.85 -10.30
N ALA A 231 3.29 -6.23 -10.20
CA ALA A 231 2.25 -5.35 -9.70
C ALA A 231 2.42 -5.01 -8.21
N ALA A 232 3.07 -5.88 -7.44
CA ALA A 232 3.43 -5.62 -6.03
C ALA A 232 4.23 -4.32 -5.87
N LEU A 233 5.20 -4.07 -6.76
CA LEU A 233 5.98 -2.83 -6.76
C LEU A 233 5.09 -1.62 -7.03
N GLY A 234 4.22 -1.72 -8.03
CA GLY A 234 3.31 -0.63 -8.40
C GLY A 234 2.41 -0.22 -7.23
N VAL A 235 1.85 -1.20 -6.50
CA VAL A 235 1.00 -0.94 -5.35
C VAL A 235 1.82 -0.38 -4.19
N LEU A 236 2.91 -1.05 -3.76
CA LEU A 236 3.73 -0.59 -2.63
C LEU A 236 4.25 0.83 -2.79
N PHE A 237 4.74 1.19 -3.97
CA PHE A 237 5.25 2.52 -4.23
C PHE A 237 4.15 3.57 -4.40
N SER A 238 2.97 3.18 -4.89
CA SER A 238 1.82 4.09 -4.91
C SER A 238 1.37 4.39 -3.47
N GLU A 239 1.18 3.35 -2.67
CA GLU A 239 0.85 3.42 -1.25
C GLU A 239 1.88 4.26 -0.46
N GLY A 240 3.17 3.96 -0.59
CA GLY A 240 4.24 4.75 0.04
C GLY A 240 4.30 6.21 -0.42
N SER A 241 3.96 6.48 -1.69
CA SER A 241 3.95 7.85 -2.24
C SER A 241 2.85 8.74 -1.64
N HIS A 242 1.84 8.18 -0.98
CA HIS A 242 0.88 9.00 -0.24
C HIS A 242 1.55 9.87 0.83
N GLY A 243 2.64 9.38 1.45
CA GLY A 243 3.42 10.16 2.42
C GLY A 243 4.25 11.31 1.82
N LEU A 244 4.53 11.25 0.52
CA LEU A 244 5.34 12.24 -0.20
C LEU A 244 4.53 13.36 -0.80
N ALA A 245 3.38 12.99 -1.32
CA ALA A 245 2.90 13.68 -2.49
C ALA A 245 1.93 14.83 -2.12
N ASN A 246 1.83 15.19 -0.82
CA ASN A 246 1.16 16.40 -0.33
C ASN A 246 1.51 17.65 -1.15
N GLY A 247 2.76 17.80 -1.59
CA GLY A 247 3.18 18.92 -2.45
C GLY A 247 2.43 18.99 -3.80
N VAL A 248 2.23 17.86 -4.46
CA VAL A 248 1.42 17.79 -5.70
C VAL A 248 -0.05 18.10 -5.38
N ARG A 249 -0.59 17.62 -4.26
CA ARG A 249 -1.98 17.90 -3.88
C ARG A 249 -2.20 19.40 -3.69
N ASP A 250 -1.29 20.04 -2.97
CA ASP A 250 -1.37 21.47 -2.69
C ASP A 250 -1.17 22.29 -3.97
N ALA A 251 -0.29 21.85 -4.87
CA ALA A 251 -0.11 22.48 -6.18
C ALA A 251 -1.37 22.40 -7.05
N LEU A 252 -2.02 21.23 -7.13
CA LEU A 252 -3.30 21.08 -7.82
C LEU A 252 -4.38 21.98 -7.21
N VAL A 253 -4.50 22.01 -5.87
CA VAL A 253 -5.46 22.87 -5.18
C VAL A 253 -5.23 24.34 -5.51
N ARG A 254 -3.96 24.80 -5.53
CA ARG A 254 -3.62 26.18 -5.91
C ARG A 254 -4.04 26.49 -7.35
N GLU A 255 -3.69 25.64 -8.31
CA GLU A 255 -3.99 25.85 -9.74
C GLU A 255 -5.50 25.90 -10.02
N TYR A 256 -6.27 24.96 -9.48
CA TYR A 256 -7.73 24.94 -9.67
C TYR A 256 -8.42 26.15 -9.04
N ARG A 257 -7.98 26.57 -7.85
CA ARG A 257 -8.51 27.77 -7.17
C ARG A 257 -8.23 29.03 -7.96
N GLN A 258 -7.01 29.20 -8.49
CA GLN A 258 -6.65 30.36 -9.31
C GLN A 258 -7.51 30.45 -10.59
N ARG A 259 -7.96 29.32 -11.12
CA ARG A 259 -8.78 29.24 -12.33
C ARG A 259 -10.29 29.23 -12.07
N GLY A 260 -10.72 29.27 -10.81
CA GLY A 260 -12.14 29.20 -10.45
C GLY A 260 -12.82 27.89 -10.86
N LYS A 261 -12.07 26.79 -10.97
CA LYS A 261 -12.58 25.47 -11.39
C LYS A 261 -12.78 24.54 -10.17
N PRO A 262 -13.80 23.65 -10.19
CA PRO A 262 -13.91 22.61 -9.18
C PRO A 262 -12.74 21.62 -9.30
N ILE A 263 -12.19 21.19 -8.18
CA ILE A 263 -11.09 20.22 -8.13
C ILE A 263 -11.66 18.81 -8.38
N PRO A 264 -11.22 18.06 -9.40
CA PRO A 264 -11.64 16.68 -9.58
C PRO A 264 -11.14 15.82 -8.41
N ARG A 265 -12.07 15.11 -7.75
CA ARG A 265 -11.82 14.33 -6.52
C ARG A 265 -10.63 13.38 -6.64
N ASP A 266 -10.47 12.74 -7.81
CA ASP A 266 -9.52 11.65 -8.00
C ASP A 266 -8.30 12.00 -8.85
N LEU A 267 -8.18 13.24 -9.35
CA LEU A 267 -7.03 13.63 -10.18
C LEU A 267 -5.70 13.46 -9.42
N TRP A 268 -5.74 13.78 -8.11
CA TRP A 268 -4.68 13.51 -7.16
C TRP A 268 -4.16 12.06 -7.26
N HIS A 269 -5.06 11.11 -7.02
CA HIS A 269 -4.74 9.70 -7.05
C HIS A 269 -4.33 9.23 -8.44
N ALA A 270 -4.97 9.74 -9.50
CA ALA A 270 -4.61 9.41 -10.87
C ALA A 270 -3.17 9.79 -11.22
N ILE A 271 -2.72 11.00 -10.84
CA ILE A 271 -1.33 11.42 -11.04
C ILE A 271 -0.36 10.53 -10.26
N LEU A 272 -0.68 10.22 -9.00
CA LEU A 272 0.17 9.39 -8.16
C LEU A 272 0.36 7.99 -8.75
N PHE A 273 -0.73 7.28 -9.07
CA PHE A 273 -0.67 5.93 -9.63
C PHE A 273 -0.06 5.89 -11.03
N TYR A 274 -0.36 6.89 -11.88
CA TYR A 274 0.24 7.00 -13.20
C TYR A 274 1.77 7.16 -13.12
N THR A 275 2.22 8.05 -12.22
CA THR A 275 3.64 8.32 -12.00
C THR A 275 4.39 7.07 -11.55
N THR A 276 3.87 6.39 -10.52
CA THR A 276 4.45 5.15 -10.02
C THR A 276 4.50 4.07 -11.10
N GLY A 277 3.40 3.88 -11.84
CA GLY A 277 3.33 2.89 -12.92
C GLY A 277 4.38 3.13 -14.00
N GLU A 278 4.53 4.37 -14.48
CA GLU A 278 5.54 4.70 -15.48
C GLU A 278 6.98 4.42 -15.01
N PHE A 279 7.31 4.63 -13.73
CA PHE A 279 8.63 4.29 -13.20
C PHE A 279 8.84 2.78 -13.04
N VAL A 280 7.86 2.06 -12.50
CA VAL A 280 7.92 0.60 -12.37
C VAL A 280 8.06 -0.07 -13.74
N LYS A 281 7.26 0.36 -14.72
CA LYS A 281 7.36 -0.07 -16.11
C LYS A 281 8.76 0.13 -16.68
N ARG A 282 9.33 1.32 -16.52
CA ARG A 282 10.69 1.63 -17.02
C ARG A 282 11.74 0.75 -16.36
N ALA A 283 11.65 0.55 -15.05
CA ALA A 283 12.57 -0.30 -14.30
C ALA A 283 12.53 -1.75 -14.81
N LEU A 284 11.34 -2.29 -15.05
CA LEU A 284 11.14 -3.66 -15.54
C LEU A 284 11.51 -3.83 -17.03
N SER A 285 11.11 -2.88 -17.90
CA SER A 285 11.47 -2.91 -19.33
C SER A 285 12.96 -2.77 -19.57
N GLY A 286 13.68 -2.04 -18.70
CA GLY A 286 15.15 -1.98 -18.74
C GLY A 286 15.81 -3.34 -18.58
N LYS A 287 15.17 -4.25 -17.82
CA LYS A 287 15.64 -5.63 -17.61
C LYS A 287 15.22 -6.60 -18.71
N GLU A 288 14.01 -6.45 -19.27
CA GLU A 288 13.56 -7.26 -20.42
C GLU A 288 14.50 -7.11 -21.61
N ASN A 289 14.99 -5.88 -21.87
CA ASN A 289 15.95 -5.60 -22.94
C ASN A 289 17.37 -6.14 -22.65
N ALA A 290 17.71 -6.44 -21.39
CA ALA A 290 19.00 -6.97 -20.97
C ALA A 290 19.01 -8.51 -20.81
N GLY A 291 17.85 -9.18 -20.78
CA GLY A 291 17.73 -10.58 -20.37
C GLY A 291 16.70 -11.45 -21.12
N GLY A 292 16.11 -10.98 -22.23
CA GLY A 292 15.29 -11.83 -23.12
C GLY A 292 13.99 -12.37 -22.51
N ARG A 293 13.40 -11.70 -21.51
CA ARG A 293 12.10 -12.07 -20.93
C ARG A 293 10.93 -11.40 -21.67
N LYS A 294 9.77 -12.08 -21.72
CA LYS A 294 8.62 -11.72 -22.57
C LYS A 294 7.92 -10.41 -22.11
N ARG A 295 7.80 -9.51 -23.08
CA ARG A 295 7.23 -8.14 -23.17
C ARG A 295 5.83 -7.84 -22.57
N GLY A 296 5.28 -8.68 -21.67
CA GLY A 296 3.84 -8.73 -21.36
C GLY A 296 3.42 -8.19 -19.98
N GLU A 297 4.14 -8.54 -18.90
CA GLU A 297 3.65 -8.36 -17.52
C GLU A 297 3.65 -6.90 -17.05
N ALA A 298 4.68 -6.12 -17.38
CA ALA A 298 4.78 -4.73 -16.92
C ALA A 298 3.67 -3.83 -17.50
N THR A 299 3.27 -4.04 -18.76
CA THR A 299 2.23 -3.21 -19.41
C THR A 299 0.80 -3.56 -18.98
N ALA A 300 0.61 -4.72 -18.34
CA ALA A 300 -0.67 -5.15 -17.81
C ALA A 300 -0.96 -4.47 -16.47
N ALA A 301 0.03 -4.36 -15.57
CA ALA A 301 -0.13 -3.72 -14.26
C ALA A 301 -0.53 -2.23 -14.35
N ASP A 302 0.13 -1.45 -15.23
CA ASP A 302 -0.16 -0.01 -15.39
C ASP A 302 -1.54 0.25 -16.01
N ARG A 303 -1.89 -0.53 -17.05
CA ARG A 303 -3.21 -0.44 -17.68
C ARG A 303 -4.28 -0.93 -16.73
N TYR A 304 -4.00 -1.93 -15.91
CA TYR A 304 -4.93 -2.46 -14.93
C TYR A 304 -5.17 -1.47 -13.78
N ALA A 305 -4.15 -0.83 -13.22
CA ALA A 305 -4.29 0.14 -12.13
C ALA A 305 -5.16 1.36 -12.53
N LEU A 306 -4.96 1.90 -13.74
CA LEU A 306 -5.76 3.03 -14.25
C LEU A 306 -7.17 2.62 -14.72
N SER A 307 -7.30 1.43 -15.33
CA SER A 307 -8.60 0.95 -15.85
C SER A 307 -9.53 0.38 -14.79
N THR A 308 -9.01 -0.21 -13.72
CA THR A 308 -9.86 -0.79 -12.66
C THR A 308 -10.36 0.24 -11.66
N ARG A 309 -9.67 1.38 -11.55
CA ARG A 309 -10.03 2.47 -10.63
C ARG A 309 -10.86 3.58 -11.28
N GLY A 310 -11.29 3.41 -12.54
CA GLY A 310 -12.19 4.35 -13.23
C GLY A 310 -11.53 5.65 -13.70
N TRP A 311 -10.20 5.65 -13.88
CA TRP A 311 -9.42 6.85 -14.23
C TRP A 311 -9.03 6.92 -15.70
N GLN A 312 -9.70 6.16 -16.58
CA GLN A 312 -9.40 6.12 -18.01
C GLN A 312 -9.48 7.51 -18.65
N ASN A 313 -10.34 8.39 -18.12
CA ASN A 313 -10.52 9.75 -18.63
C ASN A 313 -9.31 10.65 -18.37
N PHE A 314 -8.50 10.38 -17.34
CA PHE A 314 -7.29 11.15 -17.05
C PHE A 314 -6.10 10.70 -17.90
N GLN A 315 -6.07 9.44 -18.33
CA GLN A 315 -4.91 8.86 -19.00
C GLN A 315 -4.44 9.64 -20.25
N PRO A 316 -5.31 10.03 -21.20
CA PRO A 316 -4.87 10.82 -22.36
C PRO A 316 -4.25 12.17 -21.98
N VAL A 317 -4.75 12.79 -20.92
CA VAL A 317 -4.23 14.07 -20.41
C VAL A 317 -2.87 13.86 -19.76
N LEU A 318 -2.73 12.83 -18.93
CA LEU A 318 -1.46 12.51 -18.26
C LEU A 318 -0.38 12.09 -19.26
N ASP A 319 -0.72 11.30 -20.28
CA ASP A 319 0.19 10.93 -21.37
C ASP A 319 0.71 12.17 -22.12
N ARG A 320 -0.15 13.16 -22.34
CA ARG A 320 0.20 14.36 -23.12
C ARG A 320 0.93 15.41 -22.29
N GLN A 321 0.49 15.67 -21.07
CA GLN A 321 0.91 16.83 -20.27
C GLN A 321 1.86 16.46 -19.13
N TRP A 322 1.70 15.29 -18.52
CA TRP A 322 2.47 14.89 -17.34
C TRP A 322 3.68 14.02 -17.69
N LYS A 323 3.52 13.06 -18.61
CA LYS A 323 4.61 12.16 -19.03
C LYS A 323 5.88 12.88 -19.51
N PRO A 324 5.81 13.98 -20.29
CA PRO A 324 7.03 14.68 -20.71
C PRO A 324 7.87 15.19 -19.53
N TYR A 325 7.23 15.64 -18.45
CA TYR A 325 7.91 16.03 -17.22
C TYR A 325 8.59 14.82 -16.55
N LEU A 326 7.89 13.70 -16.42
CA LEU A 326 8.49 12.46 -15.88
C LEU A 326 9.72 12.00 -16.68
N GLU A 327 9.68 12.14 -18.00
CA GLU A 327 10.84 11.84 -18.86
C GLU A 327 11.98 12.84 -18.68
N ALA A 328 11.69 14.13 -18.52
CA ALA A 328 12.68 15.16 -18.25
C ALA A 328 13.40 14.90 -16.92
N VAL A 329 12.65 14.58 -15.85
CA VAL A 329 13.21 14.20 -14.55
C VAL A 329 14.12 12.98 -14.69
N THR A 330 13.66 11.94 -15.37
CA THR A 330 14.45 10.70 -15.59
C THR A 330 15.77 10.97 -16.31
N ARG A 331 15.80 11.96 -17.22
CA ARG A 331 17.00 12.32 -18.00
C ARG A 331 17.88 13.37 -17.31
N GLY A 332 17.53 13.82 -16.10
CA GLY A 332 18.23 14.92 -15.42
C GLY A 332 18.11 16.26 -16.16
N ARG A 333 17.02 16.45 -16.91
CA ARG A 333 16.76 17.64 -17.74
C ARG A 333 15.61 18.50 -17.22
N ALA A 334 14.94 18.08 -16.15
CA ALA A 334 13.88 18.88 -15.55
C ALA A 334 14.47 20.14 -14.91
N GLY A 335 13.99 21.30 -15.32
CA GLY A 335 14.26 22.58 -14.68
C GLY A 335 13.38 22.79 -13.44
N PRO A 336 13.68 23.84 -12.64
CA PRO A 336 12.98 24.12 -11.39
C PRO A 336 11.47 24.35 -11.56
N ASP A 337 11.05 24.94 -12.68
CA ASP A 337 9.65 25.30 -12.94
C ASP A 337 8.89 24.23 -13.75
N ASP A 338 9.54 23.14 -14.16
CA ASP A 338 8.90 22.14 -15.04
C ASP A 338 7.77 21.39 -14.32
N PHE A 339 7.88 21.19 -13.01
CA PHE A 339 6.85 20.54 -12.18
C PHE A 339 5.54 21.34 -12.18
N ASP A 340 5.60 22.61 -11.75
CA ASP A 340 4.41 23.48 -11.67
C ASP A 340 3.82 23.70 -13.07
N ARG A 341 4.67 23.83 -14.10
CA ARG A 341 4.23 23.96 -15.49
C ARG A 341 3.46 22.73 -15.97
N ALA A 342 3.95 21.53 -15.67
CA ALA A 342 3.29 20.29 -16.07
C ALA A 342 1.93 20.14 -15.37
N LEU A 343 1.85 20.44 -14.07
CA LEU A 343 0.57 20.44 -13.35
C LEU A 343 -0.41 21.48 -13.91
N ALA A 344 0.06 22.70 -14.17
CA ALA A 344 -0.75 23.76 -14.78
C ALA A 344 -1.30 23.35 -16.16
N GLN A 345 -0.55 22.57 -16.95
CA GLN A 345 -1.00 22.05 -18.25
C GLN A 345 -2.03 20.93 -18.11
N VAL A 346 -1.88 20.04 -17.11
CA VAL A 346 -2.89 19.03 -16.77
C VAL A 346 -4.20 19.72 -16.39
N VAL A 347 -4.15 20.70 -15.48
CA VAL A 347 -5.31 21.48 -15.01
C VAL A 347 -5.94 22.33 -16.11
N ALA A 348 -5.15 22.80 -17.08
CA ALA A 348 -5.68 23.56 -18.22
C ALA A 348 -6.51 22.69 -19.18
N THR A 349 -6.15 21.41 -19.29
CA THR A 349 -6.74 20.47 -20.25
C THR A 349 -8.03 19.83 -19.72
N LEU A 350 -8.13 19.67 -18.39
CA LEU A 350 -9.33 19.22 -17.68
C LEU A 350 -10.26 20.40 -17.38
#